data_AF-A0A6H1A039-F1
#
_entry.id   AF-A0A6H1A039-F1
#
_cell.length_a   1.000
_cell.length_b   1.000
_cell.length_c   1.000
_cell.angle_alpha   90.00
_cell.angle_beta   90.00
_cell.angle_gamma   90.00
#
_symmetry.space_group_name_H-M   'P 1'
#
loop_
_entity.id
_entity.type
_entity.pdbx_description
1 polymer ?
#
loop_
_entity_poly.entity_id
_entity_poly.type
_entity_poly.pdbx_seq_one_letter_code
_entity_poly.pdbx_strand_id
1 'polypeptide(L)'
;MSDSEDKPVANGLIALVAVAVVVGLLAGIAILIGTKVMGVGDSSASSDETAGGASLYLPDPSETERQDGPLVTLPEAESSEQGTDEKTGKAKPDKKKSEKPKDQITLSPGASQVTPGEELYLSGVYPTGEGAVLDIEIRLEGQSWREFPVDVSVSGATFTTYVITSQVGRIQWRVVDKERNLKSNAISVTYG
;
A
#
# COMPACT_ATOMS: atom_id res chain seq x y z
N MET A 1 -57.73 9.67 17.02
CA MET A 1 -56.28 9.63 16.73
C MET A 1 -56.07 8.46 15.79
N SER A 2 -55.57 8.68 14.58
CA SER A 2 -55.45 7.63 13.58
C SER A 2 -54.29 6.69 13.91
N ASP A 3 -54.60 5.40 14.09
CA ASP A 3 -53.65 4.30 14.15
C ASP A 3 -52.75 4.33 12.90
N SER A 4 -51.45 4.49 13.12
CA SER A 4 -50.47 4.37 12.05
C SER A 4 -50.06 2.90 11.96
N GLU A 5 -50.67 2.18 11.03
CA GLU A 5 -50.28 0.81 10.67
C GLU A 5 -48.76 0.74 10.40
N ASP A 6 -48.06 -0.11 11.14
CA ASP A 6 -46.63 -0.39 10.96
C ASP A 6 -46.38 -1.02 9.58
N LYS A 7 -46.15 -0.18 8.58
CA LYS A 7 -45.77 -0.57 7.22
C LYS A 7 -44.28 -0.24 7.01
N PRO A 8 -43.35 -1.10 7.47
CA PRO A 8 -41.92 -0.80 7.47
C PRO A 8 -41.39 -0.51 6.06
N VAL A 9 -41.91 -1.18 5.04
CA VAL A 9 -41.53 -0.96 3.64
C VAL A 9 -42.07 0.36 3.11
N ALA A 10 -43.31 0.73 3.43
CA ALA A 10 -43.89 2.00 3.00
C ALA A 10 -43.19 3.19 3.67
N ASN A 11 -42.91 3.08 4.98
CA ASN A 11 -42.18 4.09 5.72
C ASN A 11 -40.73 4.22 5.22
N GLY A 12 -40.09 3.10 4.87
CA GLY A 12 -38.77 3.09 4.23
C GLY A 12 -38.77 3.80 2.87
N LEU A 13 -39.77 3.56 2.03
CA LEU A 13 -39.90 4.24 0.74
C LEU A 13 -40.13 5.75 0.90
N ILE A 14 -41.01 6.15 1.83
CA ILE A 14 -41.26 7.57 2.14
C ILE A 14 -39.99 8.25 2.64
N ALA A 15 -39.24 7.59 3.54
CA ALA A 15 -37.97 8.10 4.04
C ALA A 15 -36.93 8.26 2.92
N LEU A 16 -36.83 7.28 2.01
CA LEU A 16 -35.91 7.35 0.87
C LEU A 16 -36.25 8.51 -0.07
N VAL A 17 -37.54 8.70 -0.38
CA VAL A 17 -37.99 9.84 -1.20
C VAL A 17 -37.70 11.17 -0.49
N ALA A 18 -37.97 11.27 0.81
CA ALA A 18 -37.69 12.48 1.58
C ALA A 18 -36.19 12.84 1.57
N VAL A 19 -35.32 11.85 1.76
CA VAL A 19 -33.86 12.04 1.70
C VAL A 19 -33.43 12.47 0.29
N ALA A 20 -33.94 11.82 -0.77
CA ALA A 20 -33.62 12.17 -2.15
C ALA A 20 -33.98 13.62 -2.49
N VAL A 21 -35.14 14.10 -2.02
CA VAL A 21 -35.56 15.50 -2.21
C VAL A 21 -34.61 16.47 -1.51
N VAL A 22 -34.21 16.19 -0.27
CA VAL A 22 -33.30 17.05 0.49
C VAL A 22 -31.93 17.12 -0.16
N VAL A 23 -31.35 15.96 -0.52
CA VAL A 23 -30.02 15.90 -1.16
C VAL A 23 -30.05 16.55 -2.54
N GLY A 24 -31.10 16.29 -3.34
CA GLY A 24 -31.28 16.91 -4.65
C GLY A 24 -31.41 18.43 -4.58
N LEU A 25 -32.12 18.95 -3.58
CA LEU A 25 -32.25 20.39 -3.36
C LEU A 25 -30.90 21.04 -3.02
N LEU A 26 -30.13 20.42 -2.11
CA LEU A 26 -28.82 20.94 -1.72
C LEU A 26 -27.81 20.92 -2.89
N ALA A 27 -27.76 19.83 -3.63
CA ALA A 27 -26.91 19.71 -4.82
C ALA A 27 -27.32 20.73 -5.91
N GLY A 28 -28.62 20.91 -6.14
CA GLY A 28 -29.15 21.89 -7.10
C GLY A 28 -28.78 23.33 -6.73
N ILE A 29 -28.91 23.70 -5.45
CA ILE A 29 -28.51 25.04 -4.97
C ILE A 29 -27.00 25.25 -5.15
N ALA A 30 -26.17 24.24 -4.85
CA ALA A 30 -24.73 24.33 -5.02
C ALA A 30 -24.31 24.57 -6.48
N ILE A 31 -24.95 23.90 -7.44
CA ILE A 31 -24.67 24.10 -8.88
C ILE A 31 -25.06 25.51 -9.32
N LEU A 32 -26.21 26.03 -8.87
CA LEU A 32 -26.66 27.39 -9.23
C LEU A 32 -25.72 28.48 -8.68
N ILE A 33 -25.16 28.28 -7.49
CA ILE A 33 -24.14 29.20 -6.96
C ILE A 33 -22.82 29.04 -7.71
N GLY A 34 -22.39 27.79 -7.98
CA GLY A 34 -21.17 27.50 -8.72
C GLY A 34 -21.13 28.13 -10.12
N THR A 35 -22.24 28.05 -10.87
CA THR A 35 -22.33 28.64 -12.22
C THR A 35 -22.23 30.17 -12.24
N LYS A 36 -22.65 30.87 -11.16
CA LYS A 36 -22.51 32.33 -11.07
C LYS A 36 -21.09 32.78 -10.72
N VAL A 37 -20.32 31.98 -9.97
CA VAL A 37 -18.94 32.33 -9.58
C VAL A 37 -17.93 31.88 -10.64
N MET A 38 -18.20 30.76 -11.31
CA MET A 38 -17.32 30.18 -12.33
C MET A 38 -17.47 30.80 -13.72
N GLY A 39 -18.45 31.70 -13.93
CA GLY A 39 -18.58 32.43 -15.20
C GLY A 39 -18.74 31.53 -16.42
N VAL A 40 -19.58 30.50 -16.34
CA VAL A 40 -19.86 29.60 -17.47
C VAL A 40 -20.80 30.32 -18.43
N GLY A 41 -20.21 31.16 -19.28
CA GLY A 41 -20.87 31.92 -20.34
C GLY A 41 -19.93 32.29 -21.49
N ASP A 42 -18.70 31.76 -21.53
CA ASP A 42 -17.76 31.99 -22.62
C ASP A 42 -17.31 30.65 -23.21
N SER A 43 -17.92 30.29 -24.33
CA SER A 43 -17.49 29.19 -25.19
C SER A 43 -16.32 29.67 -26.05
N SER A 44 -15.14 29.82 -25.45
CA SER A 44 -13.89 29.99 -26.19
C SER A 44 -13.24 28.63 -26.33
N ALA A 45 -13.44 28.01 -27.50
CA ALA A 45 -12.70 26.84 -27.94
C ALA A 45 -11.19 27.14 -27.85
N SER A 46 -10.50 26.48 -26.92
CA SER A 46 -9.05 26.48 -26.86
C SER A 46 -8.53 25.81 -28.12
N SER A 47 -8.04 26.62 -29.04
CA SER A 47 -7.40 26.18 -30.27
C SER A 47 -6.12 25.44 -29.93
N ASP A 48 -6.00 24.26 -30.50
CA ASP A 48 -4.86 23.35 -30.45
C ASP A 48 -3.62 24.06 -30.99
N GLU A 49 -2.63 24.32 -30.14
CA GLU A 49 -1.33 24.83 -30.56
C GLU A 49 -0.38 23.65 -30.78
N THR A 50 -0.44 23.07 -31.98
CA THR A 50 0.55 22.10 -32.45
C THR A 50 1.88 22.83 -32.71
N ALA A 51 2.74 22.95 -31.69
CA ALA A 51 4.10 23.45 -31.86
C ALA A 51 4.97 22.35 -32.49
N GLY A 52 5.36 22.59 -33.74
CA GLY A 52 6.19 21.69 -34.53
C GLY A 52 7.61 21.51 -33.98
N GLY A 53 8.13 20.29 -34.15
CA GLY A 53 9.50 20.06 -34.59
C GLY A 53 10.62 20.42 -33.61
N ALA A 54 10.55 20.01 -32.36
CA ALA A 54 11.75 19.89 -31.53
C ALA A 54 12.42 18.53 -31.83
N SER A 55 13.43 18.52 -32.70
CA SER A 55 14.28 17.33 -32.88
C SER A 55 15.07 17.09 -31.59
N LEU A 56 14.70 16.06 -30.82
CA LEU A 56 15.51 15.58 -29.70
C LEU A 56 16.84 15.03 -30.25
N TYR A 57 17.95 15.63 -29.82
CA TYR A 57 19.28 15.09 -30.08
C TYR A 57 19.52 13.91 -29.15
N LEU A 58 19.68 12.71 -29.70
CA LEU A 58 20.01 11.51 -28.94
C LEU A 58 21.52 11.28 -29.07
N PRO A 59 22.31 11.41 -27.98
CA PRO A 59 23.74 11.11 -28.03
C PRO A 59 23.96 9.62 -28.30
N ASP A 60 24.99 9.29 -29.08
CA ASP A 60 25.34 7.91 -29.38
C ASP A 60 25.77 7.18 -28.10
N PRO A 61 25.24 5.98 -27.82
CA PRO A 61 25.65 5.19 -26.67
C PRO A 61 27.09 4.71 -26.87
N SER A 62 27.93 4.88 -25.85
CA SER A 62 29.24 4.24 -25.78
C SER A 62 29.11 2.83 -25.19
N GLU A 63 29.87 1.87 -25.71
CA GLU A 63 29.99 0.55 -25.10
C GLU A 63 30.56 0.67 -23.69
N THR A 64 29.92 0.04 -22.71
CA THR A 64 30.50 -0.11 -21.37
C THR A 64 31.55 -1.20 -21.42
N GLU A 65 32.73 -0.94 -20.85
CA GLU A 65 33.75 -1.98 -20.66
C GLU A 65 33.15 -3.14 -19.85
N ARG A 66 33.13 -4.33 -20.47
CA ARG A 66 32.77 -5.55 -19.77
C ARG A 66 33.87 -5.80 -18.73
N GLN A 67 33.50 -5.77 -17.46
CA GLN A 67 34.42 -6.07 -16.37
C GLN A 67 34.82 -7.56 -16.49
N ASP A 68 35.96 -7.85 -17.12
CA ASP A 68 36.57 -9.19 -17.15
C ASP A 68 37.22 -9.47 -15.79
N GLY A 69 36.37 -9.74 -14.81
CA GLY A 69 36.75 -10.23 -13.49
C GLY A 69 36.05 -11.57 -13.22
N PRO A 70 36.58 -12.40 -12.31
CA PRO A 70 35.91 -13.62 -11.92
C PRO A 70 34.53 -13.29 -11.38
N LEU A 71 33.50 -13.91 -11.95
CA LEU A 71 32.15 -13.92 -11.39
C LEU A 71 32.28 -14.44 -9.95
N VAL A 72 31.95 -13.59 -8.97
CA VAL A 72 31.79 -14.02 -7.58
C VAL A 72 30.52 -14.88 -7.53
N THR A 73 30.67 -16.15 -7.88
CA THR A 73 29.68 -17.17 -7.58
C THR A 73 29.66 -17.33 -6.06
N LEU A 74 28.49 -17.21 -5.44
CA LEU A 74 28.30 -17.58 -4.03
C LEU A 74 28.89 -18.99 -3.84
N PRO A 75 29.82 -19.23 -2.91
CA PRO A 75 30.22 -20.59 -2.61
C PRO A 75 29.01 -21.35 -2.07
N GLU A 76 28.71 -22.47 -2.71
CA GLU A 76 27.87 -23.53 -2.18
C GLU A 76 28.43 -23.87 -0.79
N ALA A 77 27.62 -23.67 0.26
CA ALA A 77 28.01 -24.07 1.60
C ALA A 77 27.98 -25.61 1.67
N GLU A 78 29.08 -26.23 1.23
CA GLU A 78 29.31 -27.64 1.43
C GLU A 78 29.49 -27.91 2.92
N SER A 79 28.60 -28.78 3.41
CA SER A 79 28.61 -29.41 4.71
C SER A 79 29.92 -30.15 4.95
N SER A 80 30.64 -29.79 6.01
CA SER A 80 31.59 -30.68 6.67
C SER A 80 31.50 -30.52 8.19
N GLU A 81 31.06 -31.60 8.82
CA GLU A 81 30.96 -31.82 10.26
C GLU A 81 32.36 -31.92 10.88
N GLN A 82 32.53 -31.52 12.16
CA GLN A 82 32.81 -32.45 13.27
C GLN A 82 33.52 -31.81 14.49
N GLY A 83 32.85 -31.93 15.65
CA GLY A 83 33.40 -32.06 17.01
C GLY A 83 33.60 -30.77 17.81
N THR A 84 33.27 -30.62 19.10
CA THR A 84 32.62 -31.40 20.18
C THR A 84 32.44 -30.32 21.29
N ASP A 85 31.34 -30.11 22.02
CA ASP A 85 30.92 -30.88 23.20
C ASP A 85 29.71 -30.19 23.88
N GLU A 86 28.98 -30.99 24.67
CA GLU A 86 27.65 -30.80 25.25
C GLU A 86 27.39 -29.58 26.15
N LYS A 87 26.18 -28.99 26.02
CA LYS A 87 25.16 -29.00 27.10
C LYS A 87 23.78 -28.51 26.64
N THR A 88 22.85 -29.46 26.63
CA THR A 88 21.42 -29.38 26.99
C THR A 88 20.72 -28.01 26.95
N GLY A 89 19.99 -27.80 25.86
CA GLY A 89 18.89 -26.82 25.75
C GLY A 89 17.86 -27.34 24.75
N LYS A 90 16.96 -28.22 25.22
CA LYS A 90 15.91 -28.85 24.42
C LYS A 90 14.87 -27.80 24.01
N ALA A 91 15.07 -27.12 22.88
CA ALA A 91 14.02 -26.38 22.18
C ALA A 91 13.80 -27.03 20.81
N LYS A 92 12.72 -27.82 20.76
CA LYS A 92 12.14 -28.40 19.55
C LYS A 92 12.01 -27.28 18.49
N PRO A 93 12.57 -27.40 17.28
CA PRO A 93 12.12 -26.55 16.20
C PRO A 93 10.69 -27.00 15.91
N ASP A 94 9.72 -26.18 16.30
CA ASP A 94 8.38 -26.33 15.77
C ASP A 94 8.51 -26.34 14.26
N LYS A 95 8.13 -27.49 13.67
CA LYS A 95 8.01 -27.67 12.23
C LYS A 95 7.03 -26.59 11.77
N LYS A 96 7.57 -25.45 11.29
CA LYS A 96 6.79 -24.47 10.54
C LYS A 96 6.38 -25.18 9.27
N LYS A 97 5.19 -25.77 9.31
CA LYS A 97 4.47 -26.34 8.18
C LYS A 97 4.50 -25.25 7.12
N SER A 98 5.32 -25.44 6.09
CA SER A 98 5.37 -24.56 4.92
C SER A 98 4.10 -24.83 4.13
N GLU A 99 3.00 -24.28 4.63
CA GLU A 99 1.74 -24.20 3.93
C GLU A 99 1.93 -23.13 2.89
N LYS A 100 1.97 -23.54 1.61
CA LYS A 100 2.11 -22.64 0.46
C LYS A 100 1.02 -21.56 0.60
N PRO A 101 1.35 -20.29 0.90
CA PRO A 101 0.35 -19.24 0.94
C PRO A 101 0.11 -18.87 -0.52
N LYS A 102 -0.91 -19.44 -1.16
CA LYS A 102 -1.15 -19.17 -2.58
C LYS A 102 -1.81 -17.82 -2.83
N ASP A 103 -2.35 -17.17 -1.78
CA ASP A 103 -3.08 -15.90 -1.91
C ASP A 103 -2.75 -14.87 -0.81
N GLN A 104 -1.61 -15.04 -0.10
CA GLN A 104 -1.27 -14.17 1.04
C GLN A 104 -0.31 -13.05 0.63
N ILE A 105 -0.64 -11.82 1.04
CA ILE A 105 0.28 -10.67 0.97
C ILE A 105 1.47 -10.96 1.89
N THR A 106 2.69 -10.84 1.37
CA THR A 106 3.92 -10.95 2.17
C THR A 106 4.60 -9.61 2.25
N LEU A 107 5.20 -9.30 3.41
CA LEU A 107 5.91 -8.06 3.67
C LEU A 107 7.28 -8.37 4.29
N SER A 108 8.30 -7.66 3.81
CA SER A 108 9.68 -7.73 4.27
C SER A 108 10.24 -6.33 4.48
N PRO A 109 10.94 -6.08 5.61
CA PRO A 109 11.68 -4.83 5.79
C PRO A 109 13.00 -4.86 5.02
N GLY A 110 13.44 -3.70 4.54
CA GLY A 110 14.81 -3.50 4.05
C GLY A 110 15.84 -3.48 5.17
N ALA A 111 15.44 -3.17 6.41
CA ALA A 111 16.30 -3.16 7.59
C ALA A 111 15.55 -3.54 8.88
N SER A 112 16.24 -4.20 9.81
CA SER A 112 15.69 -4.54 11.14
C SER A 112 15.83 -3.41 12.17
N GLN A 113 16.67 -2.42 11.88
CA GLN A 113 16.91 -1.24 12.71
C GLN A 113 17.16 -0.03 11.83
N VAL A 114 16.58 1.12 12.18
CA VAL A 114 16.60 2.37 11.39
C VAL A 114 16.69 3.56 12.34
N THR A 115 17.36 4.65 11.96
CA THR A 115 17.38 5.87 12.78
C THR A 115 16.04 6.62 12.68
N PRO A 116 15.52 7.22 13.76
CA PRO A 116 14.28 8.01 13.68
C PRO A 116 14.40 9.15 12.65
N GLY A 117 13.43 9.23 11.73
CA GLY A 117 13.43 10.19 10.62
C GLY A 117 14.16 9.71 9.35
N GLU A 118 14.75 8.51 9.36
CA GLU A 118 15.32 7.87 8.18
C GLU A 118 14.26 7.04 7.42
N GLU A 119 14.53 6.77 6.15
CA GLU A 119 13.70 5.93 5.29
C GLU A 119 13.84 4.45 5.63
N LEU A 120 12.73 3.81 6.01
CA LEU A 120 12.62 2.36 6.02
C LEU A 120 11.97 1.89 4.72
N TYR A 121 12.76 1.24 3.87
CA TYR A 121 12.25 0.57 2.68
C TYR A 121 11.45 -0.69 3.07
N LEU A 122 10.30 -0.86 2.45
CA LEU A 122 9.40 -1.99 2.61
C LEU A 122 9.14 -2.61 1.25
N SER A 123 9.21 -3.94 1.17
CA SER A 123 8.94 -4.68 -0.06
C SER A 123 8.10 -5.91 0.22
N GLY A 124 7.44 -6.41 -0.80
CA GLY A 124 6.58 -7.56 -0.63
C GLY A 124 6.03 -8.13 -1.93
N VAL A 125 5.34 -9.26 -1.78
CA VAL A 125 4.73 -9.99 -2.89
C VAL A 125 3.24 -10.10 -2.62
N TYR A 126 2.44 -9.83 -3.64
CA TYR A 126 1.00 -10.01 -3.62
C TYR A 126 0.52 -10.65 -4.95
N PRO A 127 0.55 -12.00 -5.05
CA PRO A 127 0.27 -12.72 -6.31
C PRO A 127 -1.11 -12.47 -6.91
N THR A 128 -2.12 -12.21 -6.09
CA THR A 128 -3.51 -12.03 -6.52
C THR A 128 -3.97 -10.57 -6.48
N GLY A 129 -3.05 -9.65 -6.19
CA GLY A 129 -3.34 -8.23 -5.96
C GLY A 129 -2.97 -7.31 -7.10
N GLU A 130 -2.83 -7.79 -8.33
CA GLU A 130 -2.42 -6.93 -9.45
C GLU A 130 -3.34 -5.71 -9.58
N GLY A 131 -2.75 -4.51 -9.64
CA GLY A 131 -3.48 -3.24 -9.69
C GLY A 131 -4.17 -2.84 -8.38
N ALA A 132 -4.03 -3.60 -7.29
CA ALA A 132 -4.55 -3.21 -5.99
C ALA A 132 -3.76 -2.03 -5.40
N VAL A 133 -4.46 -1.20 -4.65
CA VAL A 133 -3.86 -0.17 -3.79
C VAL A 133 -3.90 -0.68 -2.36
N LEU A 134 -2.73 -0.73 -1.73
CA LEU A 134 -2.56 -1.23 -0.38
C LEU A 134 -2.27 -0.08 0.58
N ASP A 135 -2.88 -0.16 1.76
CA ASP A 135 -2.61 0.75 2.87
C ASP A 135 -1.51 0.19 3.76
N ILE A 136 -0.66 1.08 4.27
CA ILE A 136 0.29 0.72 5.31
C ILE A 136 -0.34 0.96 6.69
N GLU A 137 -0.19 0.00 7.58
CA GLU A 137 -0.54 0.18 8.98
C GLU A 137 0.69 0.06 9.89
N ILE A 138 0.70 0.91 10.90
CA ILE A 138 1.74 1.01 11.92
C ILE A 138 1.15 0.65 13.29
N ARG A 139 1.94 -0.02 14.12
CA ARG A 139 1.60 -0.29 15.51
C ARG A 139 2.81 -0.04 16.40
N LEU A 140 2.65 0.86 17.36
CA LEU A 140 3.59 1.06 18.44
C LEU A 140 3.35 0.05 19.56
N GLU A 141 4.37 -0.20 20.36
CA GLU A 141 4.27 -1.11 21.50
C GLU A 141 3.12 -0.69 22.45
N GLY A 142 2.25 -1.65 22.77
CA GLY A 142 1.06 -1.41 23.61
C GLY A 142 -0.08 -0.63 22.95
N GLN A 143 0.04 -0.22 21.68
CA GLN A 143 -1.00 0.50 20.94
C GLN A 143 -1.78 -0.41 19.98
N SER A 144 -2.92 0.07 19.49
CA SER A 144 -3.65 -0.57 18.38
C SER A 144 -3.01 -0.27 17.04
N TRP A 145 -3.28 -1.10 16.04
CA TRP A 145 -2.96 -0.79 14.65
C TRP A 145 -3.66 0.50 14.22
N ARG A 146 -2.92 1.35 13.51
CA ARG A 146 -3.44 2.56 12.87
C ARG A 146 -2.91 2.64 11.44
N GLU A 147 -3.65 3.35 10.61
CA GLU A 147 -3.23 3.66 9.26
C GLU A 147 -2.05 4.64 9.27
N PHE A 148 -1.10 4.39 8.37
CA PHE A 148 0.00 5.28 8.04
C PHE A 148 -0.30 5.89 6.67
N PRO A 149 -0.12 7.22 6.48
CA PRO A 149 -0.63 7.94 5.32
C PRO A 149 0.24 7.73 4.06
N VAL A 150 0.34 6.48 3.61
CA VAL A 150 1.06 6.05 2.41
C VAL A 150 0.26 4.95 1.74
N ASP A 151 -0.02 5.18 0.46
CA ASP A 151 -0.63 4.21 -0.44
C ASP A 151 0.44 3.50 -1.27
N VAL A 152 0.22 2.21 -1.54
CA VAL A 152 1.17 1.39 -2.30
C VAL A 152 0.45 0.65 -3.41
N SER A 153 0.80 0.91 -4.66
CA SER A 153 0.27 0.17 -5.80
C SER A 153 1.02 -1.16 -6.00
N VAL A 154 0.29 -2.23 -6.30
CA VAL A 154 0.87 -3.52 -6.68
C VAL A 154 1.03 -3.60 -8.19
N SER A 155 2.23 -4.00 -8.62
CA SER A 155 2.55 -4.21 -10.03
C SER A 155 3.42 -5.46 -10.18
N GLY A 156 3.10 -6.30 -11.17
CA GLY A 156 3.82 -7.55 -11.42
C GLY A 156 3.83 -8.46 -10.20
N ALA A 157 2.70 -8.54 -9.48
CA ALA A 157 2.56 -9.29 -8.22
C ALA A 157 3.50 -8.85 -7.09
N THR A 158 4.13 -7.68 -7.18
CA THR A 158 5.05 -7.16 -6.16
C THR A 158 4.71 -5.73 -5.80
N PHE A 159 5.23 -5.28 -4.65
CA PHE A 159 5.13 -3.89 -4.24
C PHE A 159 6.39 -3.48 -3.49
N THR A 160 6.74 -2.20 -3.58
CA THR A 160 7.83 -1.59 -2.83
C THR A 160 7.44 -0.18 -2.48
N THR A 161 7.83 0.27 -1.29
CA THR A 161 7.55 1.59 -0.76
C THR A 161 8.59 1.94 0.29
N TYR A 162 8.51 3.14 0.85
CA TYR A 162 9.29 3.54 2.01
C TYR A 162 8.39 4.26 3.00
N VAL A 163 8.78 4.22 4.27
CA VAL A 163 8.12 4.95 5.35
C VAL A 163 9.15 5.73 6.14
N ILE A 164 8.77 6.92 6.60
CA ILE A 164 9.60 7.77 7.45
C ILE A 164 8.82 8.06 8.71
N THR A 165 9.42 7.81 9.88
CA THR A 165 8.78 8.09 11.16
C THR A 165 9.79 8.60 12.18
N SER A 166 9.38 9.58 12.98
CA SER A 166 10.15 10.07 14.12
C SER A 166 9.87 9.28 15.42
N GLN A 167 8.98 8.29 15.35
CA GLN A 167 8.66 7.44 16.50
C GLN A 167 9.84 6.53 16.82
N VAL A 168 10.07 6.28 18.11
CA VAL A 168 11.19 5.48 18.62
C VAL A 168 10.71 4.15 19.23
N GLY A 169 11.62 3.20 19.37
CA GLY A 169 11.37 1.89 19.96
C GLY A 169 11.00 0.82 18.92
N ARG A 170 10.41 -0.28 19.40
CA ARG A 170 9.99 -1.38 18.53
C ARG A 170 8.64 -1.04 17.87
N ILE A 171 8.66 -0.86 16.56
CA ILE A 171 7.49 -0.53 15.75
C ILE A 171 7.15 -1.71 14.86
N GLN A 172 5.87 -2.06 14.80
CA GLN A 172 5.38 -3.07 13.88
C GLN A 172 4.74 -2.43 12.65
N TRP A 173 4.96 -3.05 11.50
CA TRP A 173 4.40 -2.64 10.22
C TRP A 173 3.65 -3.80 9.58
N ARG A 174 2.58 -3.49 8.88
CA ARG A 174 1.91 -4.43 7.98
C ARG A 174 1.26 -3.65 6.84
N VAL A 175 0.87 -4.39 5.81
CA VAL A 175 0.15 -3.87 4.66
C VAL A 175 -1.24 -4.51 4.61
N VAL A 176 -2.24 -3.74 4.18
CA VAL A 176 -3.65 -4.14 4.15
C VAL A 176 -4.25 -3.80 2.78
N ASP A 177 -4.94 -4.76 2.18
CA ASP A 177 -5.88 -4.51 1.09
C ASP A 177 -7.27 -4.34 1.71
N LYS A 178 -7.78 -3.09 1.75
CA LYS A 178 -9.11 -2.78 2.31
C LYS A 178 -10.26 -3.34 1.46
N GLU A 179 -10.09 -3.42 0.14
CA GLU A 179 -11.14 -3.92 -0.76
C GLU A 179 -11.38 -5.41 -0.53
N ARG A 180 -10.29 -6.19 -0.42
CA ARG A 180 -10.34 -7.64 -0.24
C ARG A 180 -10.28 -8.07 1.22
N ASN A 181 -10.12 -7.13 2.14
CA ASN A 181 -9.96 -7.38 3.57
C ASN A 181 -8.79 -8.33 3.90
N LEU A 182 -7.72 -8.25 3.12
CA LEU A 182 -6.52 -9.08 3.27
C LEU A 182 -5.41 -8.30 3.97
N LYS A 183 -4.62 -9.01 4.78
CA LYS A 183 -3.54 -8.43 5.59
C LYS A 183 -2.26 -9.22 5.39
N SER A 184 -1.14 -8.51 5.33
CA SER A 184 0.18 -9.14 5.33
C SER A 184 0.54 -9.70 6.70
N ASN A 185 1.66 -10.43 6.76
CA ASN A 185 2.37 -10.62 8.01
C ASN A 185 2.78 -9.28 8.64
N ALA A 186 2.83 -9.24 9.97
CA ALA A 186 3.40 -8.11 10.70
C ALA A 186 4.92 -8.28 10.81
N ILE A 187 5.66 -7.24 10.45
CA ILE A 187 7.11 -7.15 10.64
C ILE A 187 7.40 -6.23 11.83
N SER A 188 8.55 -6.38 12.49
CA SER A 188 8.96 -5.53 13.60
C SER A 188 10.32 -4.92 13.32
N VAL A 189 10.45 -3.60 13.46
CA VAL A 189 11.66 -2.82 13.21
C VAL A 189 11.93 -1.96 14.43
N THR A 190 13.20 -1.87 14.83
CA THR A 190 13.63 -1.04 15.96
C THR A 190 14.05 0.34 15.46
N TYR A 191 13.49 1.40 16.01
CA TYR A 191 13.88 2.78 15.75
C TYR A 191 14.65 3.34 16.95
N GLY A 192 15.94 3.64 16.80
CA GLY A 192 16.78 4.09 17.91
C GLY A 192 18.16 4.54 17.49
#